data_AF-A0ABD7FEA1-F1
#
_entry.id   AF-A0ABD7FEA1-F1
#
_cell.length_a   1.000
_cell.length_b   1.000
_cell.length_c   1.000
_cell.angle_alpha   90.00
_cell.angle_beta   90.00
_cell.angle_gamma   90.00
#
_symmetry.space_group_name_H-M   'P 1'
#
loop_
_entity.id
_entity.type
_entity.pdbx_description
1 polymer ?
#
loop_
_entity_poly.entity_id
_entity_poly.type
_entity_poly.pdbx_seq_one_letter_code
_entity_poly.pdbx_strand_id
1 'polypeptide(L)'
;MRTQVVLQKWGNSIALRLTGNLKTVPGFSVGDIVNVEISEKGLFVEKPARRRLSEAELLAGITPVTAHADEIATPFNEEVDY
;
A
#
# COMPACT_ATOMS: atom_id res chain seq x y z
N MET A 1 12.44 -20.70 -2.58
CA MET A 1 13.69 -20.30 -1.88
C MET A 1 13.50 -20.56 -0.40
N ARG A 2 14.47 -21.19 0.27
CA ARG A 2 14.48 -21.36 1.73
C ARG A 2 15.70 -20.62 2.29
N THR A 3 15.50 -19.80 3.31
CA THR A 3 16.59 -19.08 3.99
C THR A 3 16.38 -19.12 5.49
N GLN A 4 17.47 -18.98 6.24
CA GLN A 4 17.46 -18.88 7.70
C GLN A 4 17.82 -17.46 8.10
N VAL A 5 17.13 -16.95 9.12
CA VAL A 5 17.24 -15.57 9.59
C VAL A 5 17.05 -15.56 11.10
N VAL A 6 17.72 -14.63 11.76
CA VAL A 6 17.69 -14.50 13.22
C VAL A 6 16.72 -13.38 13.60
N LEU A 7 15.81 -13.66 14.52
CA LEU A 7 14.93 -12.65 15.11
C LEU A 7 15.77 -11.72 15.99
N GLN A 8 15.47 -10.42 15.92
CA GLN A 8 16.22 -9.38 16.62
C GLN A 8 15.30 -8.69 17.63
N LYS A 9 15.85 -8.19 18.75
CA LYS A 9 15.10 -7.34 19.67
C LYS A 9 14.93 -5.94 19.05
N TRP A 10 13.72 -5.41 19.08
CA TRP A 10 13.41 -4.03 18.70
C TRP A 10 12.52 -3.39 19.76
N GLY A 11 13.13 -2.55 20.61
CA GLY A 11 12.46 -2.02 21.80
C GLY A 11 11.99 -3.15 22.72
N ASN A 12 10.69 -3.20 22.99
CA ASN A 12 10.05 -4.24 23.81
C ASN A 12 9.50 -5.42 22.99
N SER A 13 9.83 -5.50 21.70
CA SER A 13 9.33 -6.54 20.78
C SER A 13 10.47 -7.34 20.14
N ILE A 14 10.11 -8.42 19.47
CA ILE A 14 10.96 -9.12 18.51
C ILE A 14 10.59 -8.69 17.09
N ALA A 15 11.59 -8.59 16.22
CA ALA A 15 11.42 -8.18 14.84
C ALA A 15 12.17 -9.12 13.89
N LEU A 16 11.57 -9.35 12.73
CA LEU A 16 12.20 -10.05 11.62
C LEU A 16 12.64 -9.03 10.56
N ARG A 17 13.93 -9.00 10.23
CA ARG A 17 14.43 -8.10 9.19
C ARG A 17 14.22 -8.72 7.80
N LEU A 18 13.44 -8.05 6.95
CA LEU A 18 13.28 -8.43 5.54
C LEU A 18 14.37 -7.76 4.71
N THR A 19 15.38 -8.53 4.28
CA THR A 19 16.49 -8.05 3.43
C THR A 19 16.52 -8.76 2.08
N GLY A 20 17.06 -8.09 1.06
CA GLY A 20 17.22 -8.65 -0.29
C GLY A 20 15.92 -9.27 -0.80
N ASN A 21 16.00 -10.54 -1.23
CA ASN A 21 14.87 -11.28 -1.80
C ASN A 21 13.70 -11.48 -0.83
N LEU A 22 13.92 -11.47 0.49
CA LEU A 22 12.81 -11.56 1.46
C LEU A 22 11.90 -10.33 1.43
N LYS A 23 12.46 -9.17 1.04
CA LYS A 23 11.71 -7.94 0.84
C LYS A 23 11.20 -7.83 -0.61
N THR A 24 12.08 -8.04 -1.59
CA THR A 24 11.80 -7.70 -2.99
C THR A 24 10.84 -8.67 -3.68
N VAL A 25 10.97 -9.99 -3.45
CA VAL A 25 10.14 -10.99 -4.14
C VAL A 25 8.66 -10.89 -3.72
N PRO A 26 8.32 -10.76 -2.42
CA PRO A 26 6.95 -10.49 -2.00
C PRO A 26 6.52 -9.01 -2.19
N GLY A 27 7.47 -8.14 -2.59
CA GLY A 27 7.23 -6.74 -2.87
C GLY A 27 7.01 -5.85 -1.66
N PHE A 28 7.45 -6.22 -0.46
CA PHE A 28 7.25 -5.41 0.75
C PHE A 28 8.02 -4.09 0.73
N SER A 29 7.37 -3.03 1.20
CA SER A 29 7.91 -1.67 1.34
C SER A 29 7.68 -1.13 2.74
N VAL A 30 8.46 -0.11 3.12
CA VAL A 30 8.27 0.58 4.42
C VAL A 30 6.90 1.23 4.43
N GLY A 31 6.14 1.02 5.51
CA GLY A 31 4.78 1.55 5.66
C GLY A 31 3.68 0.67 5.06
N ASP A 32 4.02 -0.47 4.44
CA ASP A 32 3.00 -1.42 3.98
C ASP A 32 2.17 -1.95 5.17
N ILE A 33 0.85 -1.95 5.00
CA ILE A 33 -0.06 -2.71 5.85
C ILE A 33 0.04 -4.18 5.42
N VAL A 34 0.15 -5.09 6.40
CA VAL A 34 0.27 -6.53 6.16
C VAL A 34 -0.74 -7.30 7.01
N ASN A 35 -1.22 -8.42 6.49
CA ASN A 35 -1.95 -9.40 7.26
C ASN A 35 -0.94 -10.37 7.90
N VAL A 36 -1.15 -10.66 9.18
CA VAL A 36 -0.34 -11.64 9.93
C VAL A 36 -1.27 -12.71 10.47
N GLU A 37 -1.08 -13.95 10.00
CA GLU A 37 -1.80 -15.12 10.47
C GLU A 37 -0.87 -16.01 11.29
N ILE A 38 -1.38 -16.50 12.42
CA ILE A 38 -0.70 -17.46 13.28
C ILE A 38 -1.51 -18.76 13.26
N SER A 39 -0.89 -19.85 12.86
CA SER A 39 -1.48 -21.19 12.89
C SER A 39 -0.46 -22.21 13.42
N GLU A 40 -0.89 -23.46 13.61
CA GLU A 40 0.01 -24.58 13.96
C GLU A 40 1.15 -24.77 12.95
N LYS A 41 0.96 -24.30 11.70
CA LYS A 41 1.98 -24.37 10.64
C LYS A 41 3.02 -23.24 10.73
N GLY A 42 2.79 -22.24 11.58
CA GLY A 42 3.70 -21.13 11.83
C GLY A 42 3.09 -19.75 11.59
N LEU A 43 3.97 -18.79 11.30
CA LEU A 43 3.66 -17.37 11.07
C LEU A 43 3.61 -17.09 9.56
N PHE A 44 2.47 -16.64 9.06
CA PHE A 44 2.28 -16.24 7.68
C PHE A 44 2.08 -14.73 7.60
N VAL A 45 2.85 -14.08 6.73
CA VAL A 45 2.78 -12.62 6.53
C VAL A 45 2.57 -12.36 5.05
N GLU A 46 1.50 -11.67 4.71
CA GLU A 46 1.14 -11.36 3.33
C GLU A 46 0.63 -9.92 3.20
N LYS A 47 0.64 -9.39 1.98
CA LYS A 47 -0.03 -8.12 1.71
C LYS A 47 -1.54 -8.36 1.68
N PRO A 48 -2.36 -7.46 2.25
CA PRO A 48 -3.79 -7.56 2.12
C PRO A 48 -4.18 -7.52 0.65
N ALA A 49 -5.15 -8.35 0.28
CA ALA A 49 -5.75 -8.28 -1.04
C ALA A 49 -6.37 -6.89 -1.21
N ARG A 50 -5.78 -6.08 -2.10
CA ARG A 50 -6.41 -4.81 -2.49
C ARG A 50 -7.63 -5.15 -3.32
N ARG A 51 -8.81 -4.67 -2.89
CA ARG A 51 -10.00 -4.71 -3.73
C ARG A 51 -9.68 -3.95 -5.02
N ARG A 52 -9.76 -4.63 -6.15
CA ARG A 52 -9.68 -4.00 -7.46
C ARG A 52 -11.03 -3.35 -7.71
N LEU A 53 -11.07 -2.03 -7.72
CA LEU A 53 -12.27 -1.29 -8.09
C LEU A 53 -12.32 -1.21 -9.61
N SER A 54 -13.50 -1.47 -10.17
CA SER A 54 -13.81 -1.17 -11.57
C SER A 54 -14.06 0.32 -11.76
N GLU A 55 -13.92 0.80 -13.00
CA GLU A 55 -14.27 2.18 -13.34
C GLU A 55 -15.73 2.50 -12.96
N ALA A 56 -16.66 1.58 -13.23
CA ALA A 56 -18.05 1.74 -12.85
C ALA A 56 -18.24 1.91 -11.33
N GLU A 57 -17.49 1.17 -10.50
CA GLU A 57 -17.51 1.34 -9.03
C GLU A 57 -16.88 2.67 -8.59
N LEU A 58 -15.84 3.13 -9.28
CA LEU A 58 -15.20 4.42 -8.97
C LEU A 58 -16.12 5.60 -9.31
N LEU A 59 -16.86 5.51 -10.42
CA LEU A 59 -17.81 6.53 -10.86
C LEU A 59 -19.14 6.48 -10.10
N ALA A 60 -19.45 5.37 -9.45
CA ALA A 60 -20.70 5.20 -8.72
C ALA A 60 -20.81 6.24 -7.58
N GLY A 61 -21.82 7.10 -7.66
CA GLY A 61 -22.08 8.13 -6.65
C GLY A 61 -21.27 9.42 -6.81
N ILE A 62 -20.47 9.55 -7.87
CA ILE A 62 -19.90 10.85 -8.25
C ILE A 62 -21.05 11.76 -8.72
N THR A 63 -21.11 12.96 -8.16
CA THR A 63 -22.03 14.04 -8.53
C THR A 63 -21.19 15.25 -8.96
N PRO A 64 -21.76 16.26 -9.64
CA PRO A 64 -21.01 17.46 -10.02
C PRO A 64 -20.28 18.15 -8.83
N VAL A 65 -20.83 18.04 -7.62
CA VAL A 65 -20.23 18.59 -6.39
C VAL A 65 -19.14 17.67 -5.83
N THR A 66 -19.41 16.36 -5.72
CA THR A 66 -18.40 15.41 -5.19
C THR A 66 -17.29 15.08 -6.19
N ALA A 67 -17.44 15.51 -7.45
CA ALA A 67 -16.39 15.47 -8.45
C ALA A 67 -15.33 16.57 -8.25
N HIS A 68 -15.54 17.51 -7.30
CA HIS A 68 -14.70 18.69 -7.13
C HIS A 68 -14.55 19.51 -8.43
N ALA A 69 -15.55 19.48 -9.30
CA ALA A 69 -15.51 20.17 -10.59
C ALA A 69 -15.48 21.69 -10.44
N ASP A 70 -15.97 22.18 -9.30
CA ASP A 70 -15.92 23.56 -8.84
C ASP A 70 -14.55 24.00 -8.29
N GLU A 71 -13.68 23.05 -7.93
CA GLU A 71 -12.30 23.31 -7.52
C GLU A 71 -11.34 23.43 -8.72
N ILE A 72 -11.86 23.46 -9.94
CA ILE A 72 -11.05 23.67 -11.13
C ILE A 72 -10.35 25.04 -11.06
N ALA A 73 -9.03 25.02 -10.96
CA ALA A 73 -8.25 26.25 -10.89
C ALA A 73 -8.39 27.05 -12.19
N THR A 74 -8.57 28.36 -12.07
CA THR A 74 -8.49 29.27 -13.21
C THR A 74 -7.01 29.58 -13.45
N PRO A 75 -6.47 29.34 -14.66
CA PRO A 75 -5.08 29.64 -14.95
C PRO A 75 -4.81 31.14 -14.84
N PHE A 76 -3.61 31.50 -14.41
CA PHE A 76 -3.14 32.89 -14.48
C PHE A 76 -2.87 33.26 -15.94
N ASN A 77 -2.94 34.56 -16.25
CA ASN A 77 -2.69 35.05 -17.62
C ASN A 77 -1.33 34.59 -18.18
N GLU A 78 -0.33 34.45 -17.32
CA GLU A 78 1.03 34.01 -17.67
C GLU A 78 1.13 32.51 -18.04
N GLU A 79 0.11 31.71 -17.73
CA GLU A 79 0.05 30.27 -18.01
C GLU A 79 -0.68 29.93 -19.32
N VAL A 80 -1.42 30.89 -19.88
CA VAL A 80 -2.25 30.70 -21.09
C VAL A 80 -1.57 31.16 -22.37
N ASP A 81 -0.55 32.02 -22.26
CA ASP A 81 0.24 32.53 -23.38
C ASP A 81 1.51 31.67 -23.57
N TYR A 82 1.39 30.60 -24.38
CA TYR A 82 2.53 29.81 -24.89
C TYR A 82 2.51 29.73 -26.42
#